data_AF-A0A2S9FZB5-F1
#
_entry.id   AF-A0A2S9FZB5-F1
#
_cell.length_a   1.000
_cell.length_b   1.000
_cell.length_c   1.000
_cell.angle_alpha   90.00
_cell.angle_beta   90.00
_cell.angle_gamma   90.00
#
_symmetry.space_group_name_H-M   'P 1'
#
loop_
_entity.id
_entity.type
_entity.pdbx_description
1 polymer ?
#
loop_
_entity_poly.entity_id
_entity_poly.type
_entity_poly.pdbx_seq_one_letter_code
_entity_poly.pdbx_strand_id
1 'polypeptide(L)' 'FSRVLDTAASLREPHRVSRYLEDLAGDYHRFYDSCRVLPQGDEQPGDLHAARLALCAATRQVIANGLGILGVSAPERM' A
#
# COMPACT_ATOMS: atom_id res chain seq x y z
N PHE A 1 9.44 4.30 0.51
CA PHE A 1 9.42 3.66 1.83
C PHE A 1 10.79 3.63 2.53
N SER A 2 11.86 3.04 1.95
CA SER A 2 13.20 2.96 2.60
C SER A 2 13.71 4.28 3.17
N ARG A 3 13.68 5.36 2.38
CA ARG A 3 14.07 6.71 2.83
C ARG A 3 13.30 7.19 4.07
N VAL A 4 12.02 6.83 4.20
CA VAL A 4 11.20 7.19 5.37
C VAL A 4 11.69 6.42 6.59
N LEU A 5 12.02 5.14 6.43
CA LEU A 5 12.59 4.32 7.52
C LEU A 5 13.94 4.85 7.97
N ASP A 6 14.85 5.16 7.04
CA ASP A 6 16.19 5.69 7.37
C ASP A 6 16.08 6.99 8.18
N THR A 7 15.18 7.88 7.77
CA THR A 7 14.92 9.15 8.44
C THR A 7 14.29 8.93 9.81
N ALA A 8 13.25 8.09 9.90
CA ALA A 8 12.56 7.79 11.15
C ALA A 8 13.52 7.15 12.18
N ALA A 9 14.39 6.23 11.74
CA ALA A 9 15.38 5.59 12.59
C ALA A 9 16.46 6.59 13.06
N SER A 10 17.04 7.35 12.14
CA SER A 10 18.11 8.31 12.45
C SER A 10 17.67 9.40 13.42
N LEU A 11 16.44 9.89 13.28
CA LEU A 11 15.87 10.94 14.12
C LEU A 11 15.14 10.41 15.36
N ARG A 12 14.94 9.08 15.46
CA ARG A 12 14.11 8.43 16.49
C ARG A 12 12.66 8.95 16.48
N GLU A 13 12.09 9.04 15.29
CA GLU A 13 10.76 9.59 15.03
C GLU A 13 9.83 8.54 14.40
N PRO A 14 9.35 7.53 15.18
CA PRO A 14 8.54 6.42 14.66
C PRO A 14 7.21 6.87 14.04
N HIS A 15 6.67 8.01 14.48
CA HIS A 15 5.44 8.60 13.94
C HIS A 15 5.52 8.92 12.44
N ARG A 16 6.72 9.05 11.87
CA ARG A 16 6.89 9.24 10.42
C ARG A 16 6.46 8.00 9.64
N VAL A 17 6.64 6.80 10.20
CA VAL A 17 6.21 5.55 9.56
C VAL A 17 4.69 5.50 9.52
N SER A 18 4.02 5.75 10.65
CA SER A 18 2.55 5.76 10.69
C SER A 18 1.95 6.81 9.76
N ARG A 19 2.52 8.01 9.72
CA ARG A 19 2.07 9.07 8.79
C ARG A 19 2.24 8.68 7.32
N TYR A 20 3.37 8.09 6.97
CA TYR A 20 3.58 7.60 5.61
C TYR A 20 2.58 6.50 5.23
N LEU A 21 2.25 5.59 6.15
CA LEU A 21 1.25 4.56 5.90
C LEU A 21 -0.16 5.13 5.72
N GLU A 22 -0.51 6.15 6.50
CA GLU A 22 -1.77 6.89 6.35
C GLU A 22 -1.85 7.58 4.98
N ASP A 23 -0.81 8.31 4.59
CA ASP A 23 -0.73 8.98 3.29
C ASP A 23 -0.81 7.97 2.13
N LEU A 24 -0.07 6.85 2.23
CA LEU A 24 -0.10 5.77 1.24
C LEU A 24 -1.49 5.12 1.14
N ALA A 25 -2.16 4.88 2.26
CA ALA A 25 -3.52 4.34 2.26
C ALA A 25 -4.50 5.32 1.59
N GLY A 26 -4.33 6.63 1.82
CA GLY A 26 -5.12 7.66 1.15
C GLY A 26 -4.88 7.71 -0.37
N ASP A 27 -3.63 7.63 -0.82
CA ASP A 27 -3.27 7.52 -2.24
C ASP A 27 -3.85 6.26 -2.88
N TYR A 28 -3.72 5.13 -2.21
CA TYR A 28 -4.27 3.85 -2.67
C TYR A 28 -5.79 3.92 -2.79
N HIS A 29 -6.48 4.53 -1.84
CA HIS A 29 -7.94 4.67 -1.89
C HIS A 29 -8.39 5.47 -3.12
N ARG A 30 -7.71 6.60 -3.41
CA ARG A 30 -7.96 7.38 -4.63
C ARG A 30 -7.69 6.58 -5.90
N PHE A 31 -6.57 5.84 -5.93
CA PHE A 31 -6.26 4.94 -7.04
C PHE A 31 -7.38 3.91 -7.24
N TYR A 32 -7.79 3.21 -6.18
CA TYR A 32 -8.77 2.14 -6.26
C TYR A 32 -10.16 2.64 -6.69
N ASP A 33 -10.53 3.85 -6.27
CA ASP A 33 -11.77 4.53 -6.69
C ASP A 33 -11.74 4.91 -8.18
N SER A 34 -10.62 5.48 -8.66
CA SER A 34 -10.51 5.99 -10.03
C SER A 34 -10.08 4.93 -11.06
N CYS A 35 -9.39 3.87 -10.64
CA CYS A 35 -8.78 2.87 -11.51
C CYS A 35 -9.32 1.48 -11.21
N ARG A 36 -10.13 0.97 -12.12
CA ARG A 36 -10.67 -0.38 -12.01
C ARG A 36 -9.57 -1.44 -12.15
N VAL A 37 -9.39 -2.25 -11.12
CA VAL A 37 -8.31 -3.26 -11.06
C VAL A 37 -8.67 -4.54 -11.80
N LEU A 38 -9.92 -5.00 -11.64
CA LEU A 38 -10.41 -6.25 -12.24
C LEU A 38 -11.25 -5.96 -13.49
N PRO A 39 -11.25 -6.85 -14.50
CA PRO A 39 -12.14 -6.72 -15.65
C PRO A 39 -13.62 -6.64 -15.23
N GLN A 40 -14.44 -5.96 -16.03
CA GLN A 40 -15.88 -5.85 -15.78
C GLN A 40 -16.73 -6.38 -16.94
N GLY A 41 -17.80 -7.11 -16.60
CA GLY A 41 -18.71 -7.67 -17.60
C GLY A 41 -18.00 -8.71 -18.46
N ASP A 42 -18.06 -8.53 -19.77
CA ASP A 42 -17.43 -9.43 -20.75
C ASP A 42 -15.99 -9.02 -21.11
N GLU A 43 -15.40 -8.05 -20.38
CA GLU A 43 -14.02 -7.64 -20.57
C GLU A 43 -13.04 -8.77 -20.21
N GLN A 44 -12.08 -9.03 -21.10
CA GLN A 44 -11.03 -10.01 -20.84
C GLN A 44 -9.88 -9.39 -20.03
N PRO A 45 -9.26 -10.14 -19.09
CA PRO A 45 -8.03 -9.72 -18.43
C PRO A 45 -6.92 -9.38 -19.43
N GLY A 46 -6.12 -8.37 -19.11
CA GLY A 46 -5.03 -7.89 -19.97
C GLY A 46 -3.97 -7.15 -19.16
N ASP A 47 -2.98 -6.59 -19.86
CA ASP A 47 -1.78 -6.01 -19.23
C ASP A 47 -2.09 -4.88 -18.25
N LEU A 48 -3.12 -4.07 -18.53
CA LEU A 48 -3.54 -3.00 -17.62
C LEU A 48 -4.08 -3.54 -16.29
N HIS A 49 -4.88 -4.61 -16.34
CA HIS A 49 -5.39 -5.29 -15.14
C HIS A 49 -4.23 -5.91 -14.34
N ALA A 50 -3.29 -6.57 -15.02
CA ALA A 50 -2.12 -7.15 -14.39
C ALA A 50 -1.24 -6.09 -13.70
N ALA A 51 -1.00 -4.95 -14.37
CA ALA A 51 -0.24 -3.84 -13.80
C ALA A 51 -0.94 -3.24 -12.57
N ARG A 52 -2.26 -3.05 -12.63
CA ARG A 52 -3.05 -2.54 -11.49
C ARG A 52 -3.06 -3.53 -10.32
N LEU A 53 -3.17 -4.82 -10.60
CA LEU A 53 -3.09 -5.86 -9.56
C LEU A 53 -1.70 -5.90 -8.91
N ALA A 54 -0.63 -5.72 -9.69
CA ALA A 54 0.73 -5.60 -9.17
C ALA A 54 0.89 -4.38 -8.25
N LEU A 55 0.25 -3.25 -8.58
CA LEU A 55 0.23 -2.07 -7.70
C LEU A 55 -0.51 -2.36 -6.38
N CYS A 56 -1.63 -3.08 -6.41
CA CYS A 56 -2.32 -3.53 -5.19
C CYS A 56 -1.41 -4.40 -4.32
N ALA A 57 -0.73 -5.37 -4.93
CA ALA A 57 0.19 -6.27 -4.23
C ALA A 57 1.38 -5.50 -3.61
N ALA A 58 1.98 -4.58 -4.35
CA ALA A 58 3.07 -3.74 -3.87
C ALA A 58 2.62 -2.85 -2.70
N THR A 59 1.44 -2.24 -2.80
CA THR A 59 0.89 -1.40 -1.73
C THR A 59 0.61 -2.23 -0.47
N ARG A 60 0.00 -3.41 -0.61
CA ARG A 60 -0.20 -4.36 0.49
C ARG A 60 1.12 -4.69 1.18
N GLN A 61 2.18 -4.98 0.42
CA GLN A 61 3.49 -5.31 0.98
C GLN A 61 4.07 -4.17 1.82
N VAL A 62 3.97 -2.93 1.34
CA VAL A 62 4.49 -1.77 2.09
C VAL A 62 3.68 -1.53 3.36
N ILE A 63 2.35 -1.65 3.30
CA ILE A 63 1.48 -1.51 4.47
C ILE A 63 1.79 -2.59 5.51
N ALA A 64 1.88 -3.87 5.10
CA ALA A 64 2.20 -4.96 6.00
C ALA A 64 3.58 -4.79 6.66
N ASN A 65 4.60 -4.39 5.89
CA ASN A 65 5.93 -4.12 6.42
C ASN A 65 5.92 -2.97 7.44
N GLY A 66 5.23 -1.87 7.13
CA GLY A 66 5.16 -0.72 8.03
C GLY A 66 4.38 -1.01 9.31
N LEU A 67 3.25 -1.70 9.22
CA LEU A 67 2.49 -2.15 10.40
C LEU A 67 3.32 -3.10 11.27
N GLY A 68 4.05 -4.04 10.66
CA GLY A 68 4.96 -4.94 11.37
C GLY A 68 6.07 -4.19 12.13
N ILE A 69 6.66 -3.15 11.54
CA ILE A 69 7.64 -2.28 12.20
C ILE A 69 7.01 -1.55 13.41
N LEU A 70 5.74 -1.16 13.32
CA LEU A 70 4.99 -0.52 14.39
C LEU A 70 4.47 -1.50 15.45
N GLY A 71 4.71 -2.81 15.29
CA GLY A 71 4.22 -3.84 16.20
C GLY A 71 2.72 -4.14 16.05
N VAL A 72 2.14 -3.82 14.90
CA VAL A 72 0.71 -4.00 14.59
C VAL A 72 0.55 -5.12 13.56
N SER A 73 -0.46 -5.98 13.73
CA SER A 73 -0.78 -7.02 12.76
C SER A 73 -1.44 -6.44 11.50
N ALA A 74 -1.16 -7.05 10.35
CA ALA A 74 -1.81 -6.74 9.09
C ALA A 74 -2.70 -7.93 8.68
N PRO A 75 -3.97 -7.99 9.13
CA PRO A 75 -4.83 -9.14 8.90
C PRO A 75 -5.17 -9.29 7.41
N GLU A 76 -5.21 -10.53 6.91
CA GLU A 76 -5.61 -10.82 5.52
C GLU A 76 -7.13 -10.75 5.34
N ARG A 77 -7.88 -10.89 6.44
CA ARG A 77 -9.34 -10.82 6.51
C ARG A 77 -9.73 -10.15 7.82
N MET A 78 -10.64 -9.18 7.75
CA MET A 78 -11.25 -8.52 8.92
C MET A 78 -12.43 -9.32 9.45
#